data_AF-A0A174ZWY0-F1
#
_entry.id   AF-A0A174ZWY0-F1
#
_cell.length_a   1.000
_cell.length_b   1.000
_cell.length_c   1.000
_cell.angle_alpha   90.00
_cell.angle_beta   90.00
_cell.angle_gamma   90.00
#
_symmetry.space_group_name_H-M   'P 1'
#
loop_
_entity.id
_entity.type
_entity.pdbx_description
1 polymer ?
#
loop_
_entity_poly.entity_id
_entity_poly.type
_entity_poly.pdbx_seq_one_letter_code
_entity_poly.pdbx_strand_id
1 'polypeptide(L)'
;MPGLCCGNSKGGGRMTVTKEIIAAKVEEMAKLSKEKATLDLRYKELEAFFLKLGGEKLRDSKRRTCTFDDNDGHDVTYTEARTVKIISPAVLKRLMGDAFGDYIKESLEPKYTFKSKELERTFASVYSADIAVPERKLTVDEFYDQLPCDDSAKSALRKKLKGANFLTDCKNLVSIGGFSDEDAADYAYLFSECLEWQRFMTVLDTIESKRTVEEVIRAINSAISVSDTTKITV
;
A
#
# COMPACT_ATOMS: atom_id res chain seq x y z
N MET A 1 -31.69 -12.75 53.14
CA MET A 1 -31.89 -13.66 51.99
C MET A 1 -32.34 -12.83 50.78
N PRO A 2 -31.92 -13.16 49.56
CA PRO A 2 -30.55 -13.10 49.03
C PRO A 2 -30.37 -11.87 48.11
N GLY A 3 -29.14 -11.35 48.08
CA GLY A 3 -28.73 -10.25 47.22
C GLY A 3 -28.56 -10.68 45.76
N LEU A 4 -29.07 -9.86 44.83
CA LEU A 4 -28.75 -9.95 43.41
C LEU A 4 -27.32 -9.42 43.18
N CYS A 5 -26.36 -10.33 43.10
CA CYS A 5 -25.09 -10.05 42.43
C CYS A 5 -25.31 -10.17 40.92
N CYS A 6 -25.46 -9.04 40.24
CA CYS A 6 -25.30 -8.97 38.79
C CYS A 6 -23.81 -9.14 38.46
N GLY A 7 -23.41 -10.39 38.22
CA GLY A 7 -22.09 -10.72 37.70
C GLY A 7 -21.91 -10.15 36.30
N ASN A 8 -21.01 -9.17 36.19
CA ASN A 8 -20.63 -8.53 34.95
C ASN A 8 -19.78 -9.52 34.14
N SER A 9 -20.39 -10.23 33.18
CA SER A 9 -19.67 -11.08 32.23
C SER A 9 -18.93 -10.21 31.22
N LYS A 10 -17.64 -9.98 31.43
CA LYS A 10 -16.71 -9.50 30.40
C LYS A 10 -15.58 -10.52 30.23
N GLY A 11 -15.94 -11.70 29.74
CA GLY A 11 -15.01 -12.62 29.11
C GLY A 11 -14.89 -12.27 27.63
N GLY A 12 -13.99 -11.35 27.27
CA GLY A 12 -13.53 -11.22 25.88
C GLY A 12 -12.76 -12.49 25.52
N GLY A 13 -13.47 -13.50 25.03
CA GLY A 13 -12.89 -14.77 24.63
C GLY A 13 -11.88 -14.54 23.51
N ARG A 14 -10.59 -14.82 23.77
CA ARG A 14 -9.63 -15.06 22.70
C ARG A 14 -10.22 -16.16 21.82
N MET A 15 -10.45 -15.86 20.55
CA MET A 15 -10.75 -16.89 19.55
C MET A 15 -9.57 -17.87 19.56
N THR A 16 -9.74 -19.06 20.13
CA THR A 16 -8.77 -20.14 20.01
C THR A 16 -8.93 -20.73 18.62
N VAL A 17 -8.25 -20.14 17.64
CA VAL A 17 -8.21 -20.65 16.28
C VAL A 17 -7.18 -21.76 16.23
N THR A 18 -7.61 -22.99 15.95
CA THR A 18 -6.69 -24.13 15.80
C THR A 18 -6.07 -24.15 14.40
N LYS A 19 -4.93 -24.83 14.26
CA LYS A 19 -4.22 -24.95 12.98
C LYS A 19 -5.09 -25.59 11.90
N GLU A 20 -5.96 -26.51 12.29
CA GLU A 20 -6.91 -27.20 11.40
C GLU A 20 -7.96 -26.23 10.86
N ILE A 21 -8.46 -25.30 11.69
CA ILE A 21 -9.40 -24.26 11.25
C ILE A 21 -8.72 -23.30 10.26
N ILE A 22 -7.47 -22.92 10.51
CA ILE A 22 -6.69 -22.07 9.58
C ILE A 22 -6.49 -22.79 8.25
N ALA A 23 -6.10 -24.06 8.27
CA ALA A 23 -5.89 -24.86 7.06
C ALA A 23 -7.18 -24.98 6.23
N ALA A 24 -8.32 -25.26 6.87
CA ALA A 24 -9.61 -25.32 6.19
C ALA A 24 -10.00 -23.98 5.55
N LYS A 25 -9.71 -22.85 6.23
CA LYS A 25 -9.98 -21.51 5.68
C LYS A 25 -9.07 -21.16 4.50
N VAL A 26 -7.80 -21.54 4.56
CA VAL A 26 -6.86 -21.38 3.43
C VAL A 26 -7.32 -22.21 2.23
N GLU A 27 -7.74 -23.46 2.45
CA GLU A 27 -8.26 -24.34 1.39
C GLU A 27 -9.54 -23.76 0.75
N GLU A 28 -10.48 -23.28 1.56
CA GLU A 28 -11.71 -22.63 1.11
C GLU A 28 -11.40 -21.39 0.24
N MET A 29 -10.49 -20.50 0.69
CA MET A 29 -10.09 -19.33 -0.10
C MET A 29 -9.40 -19.73 -1.41
N ALA A 30 -8.56 -20.76 -1.41
CA ALA A 30 -7.89 -21.24 -2.61
C ALA A 30 -8.89 -21.81 -3.63
N LYS A 31 -9.92 -22.51 -3.16
CA LYS A 31 -11.00 -23.02 -4.00
C LYS A 31 -11.83 -21.88 -4.61
N LEU A 32 -12.29 -20.93 -3.79
CA LEU A 32 -13.07 -19.78 -4.25
C LEU A 32 -12.27 -18.91 -5.24
N SER A 33 -10.95 -18.78 -5.03
CA SER A 33 -10.08 -18.05 -5.95
C SER A 33 -10.05 -18.70 -7.35
N LYS A 34 -10.00 -20.04 -7.42
CA LYS A 34 -10.10 -20.80 -8.69
C LYS A 34 -11.47 -20.68 -9.34
N GLU A 35 -12.54 -20.76 -8.54
CA GLU A 35 -13.92 -20.61 -9.04
C GLU A 35 -14.14 -19.21 -9.62
N LYS A 36 -13.68 -18.17 -8.93
CA LYS A 36 -13.71 -16.78 -9.44
C LYS A 36 -12.98 -16.65 -10.77
N ALA A 37 -11.78 -17.20 -10.89
CA ALA A 37 -11.03 -17.16 -12.14
C ALA A 37 -11.77 -17.86 -13.30
N THR A 38 -12.47 -18.97 -13.00
CA THR A 38 -13.29 -19.69 -13.98
C THR A 38 -14.53 -18.89 -14.38
N LEU A 39 -15.22 -18.27 -13.42
CA LEU A 39 -16.37 -17.40 -13.67
C LEU A 39 -15.96 -16.14 -14.46
N ASP A 40 -14.83 -15.53 -14.14
CA ASP A 40 -14.28 -14.38 -14.88
C ASP A 40 -13.97 -14.76 -16.33
N LEU A 41 -13.43 -15.96 -16.58
CA LEU A 41 -13.23 -16.48 -17.93
C LEU A 41 -14.56 -16.62 -18.66
N ARG A 42 -15.55 -17.26 -18.02
CA ARG A 42 -16.88 -17.48 -18.61
C ARG A 42 -17.60 -16.16 -18.90
N TYR A 43 -17.47 -15.19 -18.01
CA TYR A 43 -18.00 -13.84 -18.21
C TYR A 43 -17.38 -13.17 -19.44
N LYS A 44 -16.04 -13.25 -19.58
CA LYS A 44 -15.34 -12.71 -20.77
C LYS A 44 -15.73 -13.40 -22.08
N GLU A 45 -16.00 -14.71 -22.05
CA GLU A 45 -16.53 -15.42 -23.23
C GLU A 45 -17.90 -14.89 -23.65
N LEU A 46 -18.79 -14.62 -22.68
CA LEU A 46 -20.10 -14.02 -22.93
C LEU A 46 -19.97 -12.56 -23.42
N GLU A 47 -19.09 -11.75 -22.83
CA GLU A 47 -18.78 -10.41 -23.32
C GLU A 47 -18.31 -10.45 -24.78
N ALA A 48 -17.40 -11.37 -25.12
CA ALA A 48 -16.89 -11.54 -26.47
C ALA A 48 -17.99 -11.95 -27.46
N PHE A 49 -18.92 -12.81 -27.05
CA PHE A 49 -20.09 -13.17 -27.84
C PHE A 49 -20.94 -11.95 -28.18
N PHE A 50 -21.32 -11.13 -27.18
CA PHE A 50 -22.14 -9.94 -27.42
C PHE A 50 -21.37 -8.82 -28.14
N LEU A 51 -20.04 -8.74 -27.99
CA LEU A 51 -19.21 -7.80 -28.74
C LEU A 51 -19.22 -8.11 -30.24
N LYS A 52 -19.11 -9.40 -30.60
CA LYS A 52 -19.21 -9.83 -32.01
C LYS A 52 -20.62 -9.62 -32.56
N LEU A 53 -21.65 -10.07 -31.82
CA LEU A 53 -23.04 -9.98 -32.24
C LEU A 53 -23.51 -8.52 -32.38
N GLY A 54 -23.16 -7.67 -31.42
CA GLY A 54 -23.44 -6.24 -31.45
C GLY A 54 -22.76 -5.53 -32.62
N GLY A 55 -21.48 -5.84 -32.87
CA GLY A 55 -20.73 -5.30 -34.00
C GLY A 55 -21.33 -5.70 -35.36
N GLU A 56 -21.73 -6.96 -35.54
CA GLU A 56 -22.41 -7.42 -36.76
C GLU A 56 -23.78 -6.73 -36.96
N LYS A 57 -24.56 -6.57 -35.88
CA LYS A 57 -25.89 -5.93 -35.91
C LYS A 57 -25.82 -4.43 -36.21
N LEU A 58 -24.75 -3.75 -35.78
CA LEU A 58 -24.57 -2.31 -36.00
C LEU A 58 -23.76 -1.96 -37.25
N ARG A 59 -23.07 -2.92 -37.88
CA ARG A 59 -22.20 -2.71 -39.06
C ARG A 59 -22.86 -1.91 -40.18
N ASP A 60 -24.12 -2.22 -40.47
CA ASP A 60 -24.91 -1.60 -41.55
C ASP A 60 -26.03 -0.69 -41.00
N SER A 61 -25.95 -0.30 -39.71
CA SER A 61 -26.95 0.48 -39.00
C SER A 61 -26.55 1.94 -38.84
N LYS A 62 -27.53 2.85 -38.82
CA LYS A 62 -27.34 4.24 -38.38
C LYS A 62 -27.32 4.39 -36.86
N ARG A 63 -27.73 3.35 -36.11
CA ARG A 63 -27.75 3.34 -34.64
C ARG A 63 -26.38 2.95 -34.10
N ARG A 64 -26.04 3.44 -32.92
CA ARG A 64 -24.76 3.16 -32.23
C ARG A 64 -24.91 2.29 -30.99
N THR A 65 -26.14 1.91 -30.69
CA THR A 65 -26.47 1.06 -29.55
C THR A 65 -27.43 -0.03 -30.02
N CYS A 66 -27.31 -1.21 -29.42
CA CYS A 66 -28.32 -2.25 -29.51
C CYS A 66 -28.39 -3.01 -28.18
N THR A 67 -29.61 -3.38 -27.80
CA THR A 67 -29.90 -4.12 -26.58
C THR A 67 -30.33 -5.54 -26.94
N PHE A 68 -29.95 -6.49 -26.08
CA PHE A 68 -30.35 -7.88 -26.12
C PHE A 68 -30.97 -8.22 -24.77
N ASP A 69 -32.25 -8.51 -24.75
CA ASP A 69 -33.01 -8.87 -23.54
C ASP A 69 -33.26 -10.37 -23.46
N ASP A 70 -33.46 -10.86 -22.24
CA ASP A 70 -34.10 -12.13 -21.98
C ASP A 70 -35.58 -11.95 -21.58
N ASN A 71 -36.30 -13.07 -21.48
CA ASN A 71 -37.72 -13.07 -21.11
C ASN A 71 -37.96 -12.78 -19.62
N ASP A 72 -36.89 -12.69 -18.81
CA ASP A 72 -36.93 -12.49 -17.36
C ASP A 72 -36.58 -11.04 -16.97
N GLY A 73 -36.39 -10.16 -17.96
CA GLY A 73 -36.18 -8.72 -17.76
C GLY A 73 -34.72 -8.31 -17.55
N HIS A 74 -33.76 -9.18 -17.87
CA HIS A 74 -32.35 -8.83 -17.93
C HIS A 74 -31.96 -8.37 -19.34
N ASP A 75 -31.05 -7.40 -19.44
CA ASP A 75 -30.58 -6.91 -20.72
C ASP A 75 -29.06 -6.71 -20.78
N VAL A 76 -28.51 -6.92 -21.97
CA VAL A 76 -27.12 -6.61 -22.32
C VAL A 76 -27.14 -5.56 -23.42
N THR A 77 -26.56 -4.40 -23.15
CA THR A 77 -26.50 -3.29 -24.11
C THR A 77 -25.10 -3.14 -24.68
N TYR A 78 -24.97 -3.35 -26.00
CA TYR A 78 -23.77 -3.05 -26.76
C TYR A 78 -23.83 -1.60 -27.28
N THR A 79 -22.79 -0.82 -27.02
CA THR A 79 -22.68 0.57 -27.48
C THR A 79 -21.32 0.80 -28.13
N GLU A 80 -21.32 1.18 -29.41
CA GLU A 80 -20.13 1.66 -30.08
C GLU A 80 -19.84 3.09 -29.61
N ALA A 81 -18.93 3.27 -28.65
CA ALA A 81 -18.46 4.59 -28.24
C ALA A 81 -17.38 5.12 -29.19
N ARG A 82 -17.36 6.43 -29.43
CA ARG A 82 -16.31 7.10 -30.20
C ARG A 82 -15.58 7.95 -29.20
N THR A 83 -14.34 7.60 -28.94
CA THR A 83 -13.47 8.40 -28.09
C THR A 83 -12.61 9.27 -29.00
N VAL A 84 -12.47 10.54 -28.65
CA VAL A 84 -11.53 11.44 -29.32
C VAL A 84 -10.36 11.61 -28.38
N LYS A 85 -9.16 11.28 -28.86
CA LYS A 85 -7.91 11.56 -28.15
C LYS A 85 -7.20 12.70 -28.85
N ILE A 86 -6.76 13.69 -28.10
CA ILE A 86 -5.94 14.77 -28.63
C ILE A 86 -4.51 14.22 -28.83
N ILE A 87 -4.12 13.97 -30.09
CA ILE A 87 -2.80 13.43 -30.44
C ILE A 87 -1.75 14.55 -30.57
N SER A 88 -2.17 15.72 -31.05
CA SER A 88 -1.31 16.90 -31.18
C SER A 88 -2.01 18.14 -30.61
N PRO A 89 -1.84 18.40 -29.29
CA PRO A 89 -2.39 19.59 -28.66
C PRO A 89 -1.90 20.88 -29.32
N ALA A 90 -0.64 20.93 -29.76
CA ALA A 90 -0.06 22.11 -30.40
C ALA A 90 -0.74 22.48 -31.73
N VAL A 91 -1.03 21.47 -32.58
CA VAL A 91 -1.75 21.70 -33.85
C VAL A 91 -3.19 22.11 -33.57
N LEU A 92 -3.85 21.46 -32.60
CA LEU A 92 -5.21 21.79 -32.21
C LEU A 92 -5.31 23.21 -31.63
N LYS A 93 -4.35 23.61 -30.79
CA LYS A 93 -4.24 24.96 -30.22
C LYS A 93 -4.02 26.02 -31.30
N ARG A 94 -3.16 25.74 -32.29
CA ARG A 94 -2.98 26.61 -33.46
C ARG A 94 -4.26 26.75 -34.31
N LEU A 95 -5.02 25.67 -34.46
CA LEU A 95 -6.24 25.66 -35.27
C LEU A 95 -7.41 26.37 -34.58
N MET A 96 -7.55 26.19 -33.27
CA MET A 96 -8.64 26.76 -32.47
C MET A 96 -8.35 28.20 -32.02
N GLY A 97 -7.08 28.63 -32.01
CA GLY A 97 -6.68 29.97 -31.64
C GLY A 97 -7.16 30.33 -30.23
N ASP A 98 -7.70 31.54 -30.08
CA ASP A 98 -8.14 32.09 -28.80
C ASP A 98 -9.26 31.27 -28.14
N ALA A 99 -10.07 30.57 -28.95
CA ALA A 99 -11.17 29.73 -28.45
C ALA A 99 -10.70 28.39 -27.86
N PHE A 100 -9.40 28.04 -27.95
CA PHE A 100 -8.90 26.75 -27.45
C PHE A 100 -9.22 26.54 -25.97
N GLY A 101 -9.05 27.57 -25.13
CA GLY A 101 -9.30 27.50 -23.69
C GLY A 101 -10.78 27.36 -23.31
N ASP A 102 -11.70 27.75 -24.20
CA ASP A 102 -13.15 27.65 -23.97
C ASP A 102 -13.67 26.22 -24.12
N TYR A 103 -13.01 25.42 -24.97
CA TYR A 103 -13.43 24.06 -25.31
C TYR A 103 -12.50 22.97 -24.78
N ILE A 104 -11.22 23.29 -24.55
CA ILE A 104 -10.20 22.34 -24.13
C ILE A 104 -9.62 22.76 -22.78
N LYS A 105 -9.90 21.96 -21.75
CA LYS A 105 -9.28 22.13 -20.43
C LYS A 105 -7.82 21.67 -20.48
N GLU A 106 -6.89 22.60 -20.31
CA GLU A 106 -5.48 22.31 -20.09
C GLU A 106 -5.27 22.09 -18.59
N SER A 107 -5.14 20.82 -18.15
CA SER A 107 -4.72 20.51 -16.78
C SER A 107 -3.23 20.21 -16.77
N LEU A 108 -2.45 21.13 -16.20
CA LEU A 108 -1.05 20.95 -15.86
C LEU A 108 -0.98 20.53 -14.39
N GLU A 109 -1.49 19.34 -14.08
CA GLU A 109 -1.34 18.76 -12.73
C GLU A 109 0.01 18.02 -12.67
N PRO A 110 1.04 18.58 -11.99
CA PRO A 110 2.27 17.86 -11.78
C PRO A 110 2.00 16.63 -10.91
N LYS A 111 2.35 15.45 -11.42
CA LYS A 111 2.31 14.21 -10.64
C LYS A 111 3.58 14.12 -9.80
N TYR A 112 3.44 14.19 -8.48
CA TYR A 112 4.53 13.98 -7.54
C TYR A 112 4.55 12.53 -7.04
N THR A 113 5.71 11.89 -7.12
CA THR A 113 5.95 10.55 -6.57
C THR A 113 7.31 10.53 -5.89
N PHE A 114 7.44 9.81 -4.78
CA PHE A 114 8.74 9.57 -4.16
C PHE A 114 9.66 8.82 -5.14
N LYS A 115 10.88 9.32 -5.34
CA LYS A 115 11.90 8.62 -6.15
C LYS A 115 12.59 7.49 -5.38
N SER A 116 12.61 7.58 -4.06
CA SER A 116 13.24 6.61 -3.16
C SER A 116 12.17 5.98 -2.27
N LYS A 117 12.19 4.65 -2.19
CA LYS A 117 11.30 3.88 -1.31
C LYS A 117 11.69 4.02 0.16
N GLU A 118 12.97 4.23 0.42
CA GLU A 118 13.50 4.54 1.74
C GLU A 118 12.92 5.86 2.24
N LEU A 119 12.94 6.91 1.41
CA LEU A 119 12.38 8.22 1.76
C LEU A 119 10.86 8.15 1.99
N GLU A 120 10.14 7.44 1.12
CA GLU A 120 8.69 7.20 1.29
C GLU A 120 8.40 6.53 2.64
N ARG A 121 9.17 5.51 3.02
CA ARG A 121 9.03 4.82 4.30
C ARG A 121 9.38 5.72 5.48
N THR A 122 10.46 6.51 5.40
CA THR A 122 10.83 7.47 6.44
C THR A 122 9.68 8.44 6.71
N PHE A 123 9.08 9.00 5.67
CA PHE A 123 7.94 9.92 5.81
C PHE A 123 6.69 9.22 6.38
N ALA A 124 6.47 7.95 6.03
CA ALA A 124 5.41 7.16 6.63
C ALA A 124 5.61 6.93 8.14
N SER A 125 6.83 6.57 8.56
CA SER A 125 7.18 6.39 9.98
C SER A 125 7.08 7.69 10.79
N VAL A 126 7.43 8.83 10.19
CA VAL A 126 7.24 10.17 10.80
C VAL A 126 5.74 10.47 10.99
N TYR A 127 4.91 10.15 9.99
CA TYR A 127 3.47 10.40 10.04
C TYR A 127 2.73 9.59 11.09
N SER A 128 3.03 8.28 11.18
CA SER A 128 2.33 7.36 12.09
C SER A 128 2.65 7.59 13.57
N ALA A 129 3.51 8.55 13.91
CA ALA A 129 4.00 8.80 15.26
C ALA A 129 4.71 7.59 15.91
N ASP A 130 5.10 6.56 15.14
CA ASP A 130 6.12 5.57 15.55
C ASP A 130 7.45 6.27 15.86
N ILE A 131 7.65 7.44 15.27
CA ILE A 131 8.60 8.43 15.75
C ILE A 131 7.85 9.38 16.69
N ALA A 132 7.49 8.92 17.89
CA ALA A 132 7.30 9.84 19.01
C ALA A 132 8.57 10.69 19.05
N VAL A 133 8.48 12.02 19.13
CA VAL A 133 9.67 12.88 19.29
C VAL A 133 10.25 12.58 20.67
N PRO A 134 11.30 11.74 20.81
CA PRO A 134 11.86 11.53 22.12
C PRO A 134 12.92 12.62 22.29
N GLU A 135 13.20 12.98 23.53
CA GLU A 135 14.31 13.89 23.82
C GLU A 135 15.65 13.38 23.24
N ARG A 136 15.75 12.06 22.94
CA ARG A 136 16.83 11.43 22.17
C ARG A 136 16.41 10.05 21.62
N LYS A 137 16.32 9.87 20.29
CA LYS A 137 16.35 8.52 19.68
C LYS A 137 17.80 8.02 19.64
N LEU A 138 17.97 6.73 19.90
CA LEU A 138 19.24 6.04 19.77
C LEU A 138 19.75 6.17 18.33
N THR A 139 20.98 6.59 18.13
CA THR A 139 21.60 6.62 16.80
C THR A 139 21.92 5.20 16.34
N VAL A 140 22.13 5.02 15.03
CA VAL A 140 22.53 3.71 14.49
C VAL A 140 23.85 3.24 15.12
N ASP A 141 24.80 4.13 15.37
CA ASP A 141 26.07 3.75 16.01
C ASP A 141 25.86 3.34 17.48
N GLU A 142 25.09 4.10 18.25
CA GLU A 142 24.77 3.74 19.64
C GLU A 142 23.99 2.42 19.75
N PHE A 143 23.13 2.11 18.77
CA PHE A 143 22.48 0.81 18.67
C PHE A 143 23.51 -0.32 18.60
N TYR A 144 24.50 -0.21 17.70
CA TYR A 144 25.54 -1.23 17.58
C TYR A 144 26.41 -1.32 18.82
N ASP A 145 26.72 -0.19 19.46
CA ASP A 145 27.55 -0.17 20.66
C ASP A 145 26.89 -0.92 21.83
N GLN A 146 25.56 -0.83 21.93
CA GLN A 146 24.76 -1.45 23.00
C GLN A 146 24.36 -2.91 22.73
N LEU A 147 24.53 -3.42 21.50
CA LEU A 147 24.22 -4.82 21.21
C LEU A 147 25.06 -5.77 22.09
N PRO A 148 24.43 -6.74 22.78
CA PRO A 148 25.15 -7.66 23.66
C PRO A 148 25.77 -8.82 22.87
N CYS A 149 26.70 -8.51 21.97
CA CYS A 149 27.51 -9.45 21.21
C CYS A 149 28.94 -8.92 21.01
N ASP A 150 29.86 -9.77 20.54
CA ASP A 150 31.25 -9.38 20.34
C ASP A 150 31.44 -8.41 19.16
N ASP A 151 32.60 -7.74 19.11
CA ASP A 151 32.89 -6.72 18.10
C ASP A 151 32.94 -7.28 16.66
N SER A 152 33.27 -8.56 16.49
CA SER A 152 33.25 -9.23 15.19
C SER A 152 31.81 -9.40 14.71
N ALA A 153 30.91 -9.86 15.59
CA ALA A 153 29.48 -9.95 15.32
C ALA A 153 28.87 -8.57 15.03
N LYS A 154 29.19 -7.53 15.83
CA LYS A 154 28.76 -6.14 15.57
C LYS A 154 29.19 -5.65 14.19
N SER A 155 30.46 -5.87 13.82
CA SER A 155 30.99 -5.47 12.50
C SER A 155 30.30 -6.18 11.34
N ALA A 156 29.98 -7.47 11.50
CA ALA A 156 29.22 -8.23 10.51
C ALA A 156 27.76 -7.74 10.42
N LEU A 157 27.11 -7.50 11.56
CA LEU A 157 25.74 -6.98 11.63
C LEU A 157 25.62 -5.58 11.00
N ARG A 158 26.58 -4.67 11.24
CA ARG A 158 26.67 -3.35 10.57
C ARG A 158 26.55 -3.44 9.04
N LYS A 159 27.06 -4.51 8.44
CA LYS A 159 27.00 -4.74 6.99
C LYS A 159 25.69 -5.37 6.54
N LYS A 160 25.03 -6.14 7.42
CA LYS A 160 23.92 -7.04 7.08
C LYS A 160 22.54 -6.50 7.45
N LEU A 161 22.42 -5.75 8.55
CA LEU A 161 21.16 -5.12 8.92
C LEU A 161 20.89 -3.94 7.98
N LYS A 162 19.69 -3.92 7.39
CA LYS A 162 19.28 -2.88 6.43
C LYS A 162 18.01 -2.14 6.80
N GLY A 163 17.26 -2.64 7.79
CA GLY A 163 15.96 -2.10 8.18
C GLY A 163 14.95 -2.19 7.04
N ALA A 164 15.20 -3.06 6.06
CA ALA A 164 14.43 -3.15 4.82
C ALA A 164 13.47 -4.34 4.82
N ASN A 165 13.87 -5.43 5.47
CA ASN A 165 13.08 -6.64 5.58
C ASN A 165 13.27 -7.19 7.00
N PHE A 166 12.21 -7.04 7.81
CA PHE A 166 12.22 -7.42 9.23
C PHE A 166 12.70 -8.86 9.44
N LEU A 167 12.13 -9.83 8.72
CA LEU A 167 12.49 -11.25 8.86
C LEU A 167 13.96 -11.53 8.49
N THR A 168 14.50 -10.80 7.50
CA THR A 168 15.91 -10.93 7.12
C THR A 168 16.83 -10.37 8.20
N ASP A 169 16.46 -9.23 8.78
CA ASP A 169 17.22 -8.61 9.87
C ASP A 169 17.17 -9.49 11.14
N CYS A 170 16.01 -10.06 11.51
CA CYS A 170 15.88 -11.06 12.58
C CYS A 170 16.81 -12.26 12.32
N LYS A 171 16.78 -12.83 11.11
CA LYS A 171 17.63 -13.98 10.75
C LYS A 171 19.12 -13.65 10.88
N ASN A 172 19.54 -12.46 10.49
CA ASN A 172 20.92 -12.01 10.64
C ASN A 172 21.29 -11.85 12.11
N LEU A 173 20.41 -11.29 12.94
CA LEU A 173 20.60 -11.15 14.39
C LEU A 173 20.76 -12.50 15.08
N VAL A 174 19.92 -13.50 14.76
CA VAL A 174 20.06 -14.85 15.29
C VAL A 174 21.37 -15.50 14.83
N SER A 175 21.63 -15.51 13.51
CA SER A 175 22.76 -16.27 12.95
C SER A 175 24.14 -15.67 13.19
N ILE A 176 24.24 -14.34 13.30
CA ILE A 176 25.51 -13.61 13.47
C ILE A 176 25.68 -13.16 14.92
N GLY A 177 24.61 -12.64 15.53
CA GLY A 177 24.63 -12.11 16.90
C GLY A 177 24.40 -13.16 17.98
N GLY A 178 23.89 -14.35 17.63
CA GLY A 178 23.59 -15.41 18.59
C GLY A 178 22.38 -15.12 19.48
N PHE A 179 21.50 -14.19 19.07
CA PHE A 179 20.30 -13.81 19.81
C PHE A 179 19.20 -14.87 19.71
N SER A 180 18.30 -14.87 20.70
CA SER A 180 17.04 -15.62 20.61
C SER A 180 16.13 -15.02 19.52
N ASP A 181 15.12 -15.77 19.07
CA ASP A 181 14.16 -15.25 18.08
C ASP A 181 13.38 -14.03 18.62
N GLU A 182 13.08 -14.01 19.91
CA GLU A 182 12.39 -12.89 20.58
C GLU A 182 13.29 -11.65 20.64
N ASP A 183 14.52 -11.79 21.14
CA ASP A 183 15.47 -10.66 21.20
C ASP A 183 15.82 -10.14 19.80
N ALA A 184 15.96 -11.04 18.83
CA ALA A 184 16.23 -10.66 17.44
C ALA A 184 15.08 -9.86 16.83
N ALA A 185 13.82 -10.15 17.19
CA ALA A 185 12.67 -9.37 16.78
C ALA A 185 12.70 -7.96 17.37
N ASP A 186 12.97 -7.84 18.67
CA ASP A 186 13.04 -6.56 19.37
C ASP A 186 14.18 -5.69 18.84
N TYR A 187 15.38 -6.27 18.65
CA TYR A 187 16.52 -5.55 18.08
C TYR A 187 16.32 -5.17 16.62
N ALA A 188 15.66 -6.01 15.81
CA ALA A 188 15.35 -5.68 14.42
C ALA A 188 14.37 -4.50 14.35
N TYR A 189 13.36 -4.47 15.23
CA TYR A 189 12.42 -3.36 15.34
C TYR A 189 13.15 -2.08 15.75
N LEU A 190 13.91 -2.12 16.85
CA LEU A 190 14.68 -0.97 17.35
C LEU A 190 15.66 -0.43 16.30
N PHE A 191 16.39 -1.31 15.60
CA PHE A 191 17.30 -0.91 14.53
C PHE A 191 16.56 -0.17 13.41
N SER A 192 15.39 -0.65 13.02
CA SER A 192 14.58 -0.01 11.99
C SER A 192 14.18 1.41 12.39
N GLU A 193 13.77 1.62 13.64
CA GLU A 193 13.44 2.95 14.15
C GLU A 193 14.64 3.90 14.17
N CYS A 194 15.80 3.41 14.63
CA CYS A 194 17.04 4.19 14.65
C CYS A 194 17.45 4.62 13.23
N LEU A 195 17.32 3.71 12.28
CA LEU A 195 17.68 3.94 10.88
C LEU A 195 16.74 4.94 10.20
N GLU A 196 15.43 4.82 10.40
CA GLU A 196 14.46 5.76 9.85
C GLU A 196 14.61 7.16 10.47
N TRP A 197 14.91 7.25 11.77
CA TRP A 197 15.21 8.53 12.41
C TRP A 197 16.47 9.19 11.85
N GLN A 198 17.57 8.43 11.71
CA GLN A 198 18.80 8.96 11.13
C GLN A 198 18.60 9.45 9.69
N ARG A 199 17.81 8.72 8.89
CA ARG A 199 17.44 9.15 7.53
C ARG A 199 16.63 10.42 7.54
N PHE A 200 15.64 10.51 8.43
CA PHE A 200 14.84 11.71 8.59
C PHE A 200 15.72 12.93 8.94
N MET A 201 16.62 12.79 9.91
CA MET A 201 17.56 13.85 10.27
C MET A 201 18.48 14.23 9.10
N THR A 202 18.97 13.26 8.34
CA THR A 202 19.77 13.53 7.13
C THR A 202 18.99 14.35 6.11
N VAL A 203 17.70 14.06 5.92
CA VAL A 203 16.83 14.85 5.03
C VAL A 203 16.60 16.25 5.60
N LEU A 204 16.38 16.37 6.91
CA LEU A 204 16.23 17.67 7.56
C LEU A 204 17.48 18.53 7.40
N ASP A 205 18.68 17.97 7.53
CA ASP A 205 19.94 18.70 7.36
C ASP A 205 20.12 19.23 5.93
N THR A 206 19.51 18.56 4.92
CA THR A 206 19.51 19.07 3.53
C THR A 206 18.52 20.19 3.28
N ILE A 207 17.51 20.32 4.14
CA ILE A 207 16.50 21.38 4.04
C ILE A 207 17.00 22.50 4.96
N GLU A 208 17.52 23.60 4.41
CA GLU A 208 17.91 24.79 5.19
C GLU A 208 16.70 25.43 5.89
N SER A 209 16.22 24.77 6.95
CA SER A 209 15.04 25.11 7.69
C SER A 209 15.45 25.74 9.00
N LYS A 210 14.94 26.95 9.27
CA LYS A 210 15.06 27.58 10.61
C LYS A 210 14.05 27.00 11.62
N ARG A 211 13.25 26.02 11.21
CA ARG A 211 12.18 25.42 12.02
C ARG A 211 12.73 24.32 12.92
N THR A 212 12.11 24.12 14.07
CA THR A 212 12.44 22.98 14.94
C THR A 212 12.02 21.65 14.30
N VAL A 213 12.57 20.54 14.77
CA VAL A 213 12.22 19.20 14.25
C VAL A 213 10.71 18.93 14.38
N GLU A 214 10.10 19.35 15.50
CA GLU A 214 8.67 19.21 15.78
C GLU A 214 7.82 20.03 14.79
N GLU A 215 8.26 21.24 14.45
CA GLU A 215 7.59 22.07 13.45
C GLU A 215 7.65 21.46 12.05
N VAL A 216 8.77 20.82 11.70
CA VAL A 216 8.88 20.11 10.42
C VAL A 216 8.00 18.86 10.39
N ILE A 217 7.98 18.06 11.47
CA ILE A 217 7.09 16.89 11.58
C ILE A 217 5.63 17.31 11.43
N ARG A 218 5.19 18.37 12.13
CA ARG A 218 3.82 18.90 11.98
C ARG A 218 3.52 19.34 10.56
N ALA A 219 4.47 20.01 9.90
CA ALA A 219 4.30 20.43 8.51
C ALA A 219 4.17 19.23 7.56
N ILE A 220 5.00 18.20 7.73
CA ILE A 220 4.92 16.95 6.97
C ILE A 220 3.56 16.29 7.18
N ASN A 221 3.14 16.12 8.44
CA ASN A 221 1.88 15.46 8.78
C ASN A 221 0.65 16.21 8.25
N SER A 222 0.76 17.51 7.99
CA SER A 222 -0.29 18.28 7.31
C SER A 222 -0.26 18.19 5.78
N ALA A 223 0.87 17.81 5.20
CA ALA A 223 1.12 17.83 3.76
C ALA A 223 1.02 16.45 3.09
N ILE A 224 1.12 15.37 3.87
CA ILE A 224 0.98 13.99 3.38
C ILE A 224 -0.16 13.28 4.09
N SER A 225 -0.68 12.24 3.45
CA SER A 225 -1.60 11.29 4.07
C SER A 225 -1.01 9.90 3.92
N VAL A 226 -0.96 9.16 5.02
CA VAL A 226 -0.59 7.75 5.04
C VAL A 226 -1.83 6.95 5.39
N SER A 227 -2.13 5.95 4.57
CA SER A 227 -3.23 5.02 4.79
C SER A 227 -2.71 3.60 4.86
N ASP A 228 -3.12 2.86 5.88
CA ASP A 228 -2.81 1.45 6.00
C ASP A 228 -3.69 0.64 5.05
N THR A 229 -3.05 -0.11 4.14
CA THR A 229 -3.74 -1.06 3.28
C THR A 229 -3.42 -2.49 3.68
N THR A 230 -4.44 -3.25 4.05
CA THR A 230 -4.30 -4.68 4.33
C THR A 230 -4.34 -5.49 3.03
N LYS A 231 -3.36 -6.37 2.84
CA LYS A 231 -3.33 -7.29 1.70
C LYS A 231 -3.43 -8.74 2.18
N ILE A 232 -4.45 -9.45 1.73
CA ILE A 232 -4.56 -10.91 1.87
C ILE A 232 -4.23 -11.51 0.50
N THR A 233 -3.27 -12.43 0.46
CA THR A 233 -2.86 -13.13 -0.77
C THR A 233 -2.98 -14.62 -0.53
N VAL A 234 -3.49 -15.35 -1.53
CA VAL A 234 -3.58 -16.82 -1.56
C VAL A 234 -2.72 -17.33 -2.69
#